data_AF-A0A7Z8VJY3-F1
#
_entry.id   AF-A0A7Z8VJY3-F1
#
_cell.length_a   1.000
_cell.length_b   1.000
_cell.length_c   1.000
_cell.angle_alpha   90.00
_cell.angle_beta   90.00
_cell.angle_gamma   90.00
#
_symmetry.space_group_name_H-M   'P 1'
#
loop_
_entity.id
_entity.type
_entity.pdbx_description
1 polymer ?
#
loop_
_entity_poly.entity_id
_entity_poly.type
_entity_poly.pdbx_seq_one_letter_code
_entity_poly.pdbx_strand_id
1 'polypeptide(L)' 'MGMSSQHKLLTVCHCERSSHTIRIISARKADKFERKQYEGYIHA' A
#
# COMPACT_ATOMS: atom_id res chain seq x y z
N MET A 1 -16.70 -2.74 -16.79
CA MET A 1 -16.56 -2.96 -15.34
C MET A 1 -15.65 -1.87 -14.79
N GLY A 2 -16.21 -0.77 -14.30
CA GLY A 2 -15.43 0.36 -13.78
C GLY A 2 -15.15 0.12 -12.29
N MET A 3 -13.87 0.01 -11.91
CA MET A 3 -13.47 -0.02 -10.51
C MET A 3 -13.69 1.38 -9.91
N SER A 4 -14.91 1.63 -9.45
CA SER A 4 -15.22 2.75 -8.58
C SER A 4 -14.75 2.40 -7.18
N SER A 5 -13.48 2.64 -6.89
CA SER A 5 -13.05 2.74 -5.50
C SER A 5 -11.77 3.54 -5.47
N GLN A 6 -11.85 4.74 -4.92
CA GLN A 6 -10.68 5.48 -4.48
C GLN A 6 -10.01 4.64 -3.37
N HIS A 7 -9.24 3.63 -3.76
CA HIS A 7 -8.45 2.84 -2.83
C HIS A 7 -7.59 3.84 -2.07
N LYS A 8 -7.85 3.96 -0.76
CA LYS A 8 -7.04 4.73 0.18
C LYS A 8 -5.76 3.92 0.43
N LEU A 9 -4.96 3.78 -0.63
CA LEU A 9 -3.69 3.08 -0.59
C LEU A 9 -2.73 3.89 0.28
N LEU A 10 -2.05 3.20 1.19
CA LEU A 10 -1.07 3.76 2.10
C LEU A 10 0.28 3.11 1.85
N THR A 11 1.31 3.92 1.74
CA THR A 11 2.70 3.47 1.78
C THR A 11 3.17 3.57 3.22
N VAL A 12 3.66 2.46 3.78
CA VAL A 12 4.12 2.40 5.18
C VAL A 12 5.59 2.00 5.25
N CYS A 13 6.35 2.68 6.11
CA CYS A 13 7.65 2.21 6.55
C CYS A 13 7.46 1.43 7.84
N HIS A 14 7.93 0.18 7.89
CA HIS A 14 7.83 -0.66 9.08
C HIS A 14 9.17 -1.31 9.40
N CYS A 15 9.34 -1.69 10.67
CA CYS A 15 10.39 -2.62 11.07
C CYS A 15 9.76 -3.91 11.60
N GLU A 16 10.28 -5.05 11.15
CA GLU A 16 9.96 -6.34 11.74
C GLU A 16 10.65 -6.46 13.11
N ARG A 17 9.87 -6.71 14.16
CA ARG A 17 10.33 -6.84 15.56
C ARG A 17 10.46 -8.31 15.97
N SER A 18 9.60 -9.16 15.44
CA SER A 18 9.57 -10.61 15.66
C SER A 18 8.87 -11.24 14.45
N SER A 19 8.97 -12.55 14.29
CA SER A 19 8.56 -13.29 13.08
C SER A 19 7.12 -13.00 12.61
N HIS A 20 6.25 -12.48 13.50
CA HIS A 20 4.87 -12.11 13.19
C HIS A 20 4.46 -10.74 13.75
N THR A 21 5.42 -9.89 14.09
CA THR A 21 5.14 -8.56 14.66
C THR A 21 5.94 -7.50 13.91
N ILE A 22 5.22 -6.62 13.24
CA ILE A 22 5.79 -5.42 12.62
C ILE A 22 5.41 -4.19 13.43
N ARG A 23 6.32 -3.21 13.48
CA ARG A 23 6.04 -1.86 14.00
C ARG A 23 6.01 -0.89 12.84
N ILE A 24 4.86 -0.27 12.62
CA ILE A 24 4.72 0.83 11.66
C ILE A 24 5.43 2.06 12.25
N ILE A 25 6.36 2.63 11.48
CA ILE A 25 7.12 3.83 11.85
C ILE A 25 6.47 5.06 11.24
N SER A 26 6.06 4.96 9.98
CA SER A 26 5.37 6.03 9.27
C SER A 26 4.37 5.45 8.28
N ALA A 27 3.32 6.23 8.02
CA ALA A 27 2.33 5.95 7.00
C ALA A 27 2.04 7.24 6.25
N ARG A 28 2.02 7.18 4.92
CA ARG A 28 1.58 8.28 4.06
C ARG A 28 0.59 7.79 3.03
N LYS A 29 -0.25 8.70 2.54
CA LYS A 29 -1.11 8.43 1.40
C LYS A 29 -0.25 8.10 0.18
N ALA A 30 -0.53 6.98 -0.47
CA ALA A 30 0.17 6.57 -1.66
C ALA A 30 -0.11 7.55 -2.80
N ASP A 31 0.94 7.88 -3.54
CA ASP A 31 0.85 8.78 -4.68
C ASP A 31 0.15 8.10 -5.89
N LYS A 32 -0.25 8.88 -6.89
CA LYS A 32 -0.90 8.37 -8.10
C LYS A 32 -0.04 7.33 -8.81
N PHE A 33 1.29 7.48 -8.78
CA PHE A 33 2.21 6.50 -9.35
C PHE A 33 2.21 5.18 -8.57
N GLU A 34 2.39 5.23 -7.25
CA GLU A 34 2.37 4.05 -6.37
C GLU A 34 1.04 3.29 -6.47
N ARG A 35 -0.07 4.03 -6.59
CA ARG A 35 -1.39 3.46 -6.84
C ARG A 35 -1.47 2.70 -8.15
N LYS A 36 -0.99 3.28 -9.25
CA LYS A 36 -0.97 2.63 -10.57
C LYS A 36 -0.10 1.38 -10.57
N GLN A 37 1.05 1.41 -9.89
CA GLN A 37 1.92 0.24 -9.76
C GLN A 37 1.22 -0.89 -8.99
N TYR A 38 0.54 -0.57 -7.88
CA TYR A 38 -0.22 -1.55 -7.10
C TYR A 38 -1.41 -2.12 -7.89
N GLU A 39 -2.19 -1.26 -8.54
CA GLU A 39 -3.32 -1.66 -9.39
C GLU A 39 -2.86 -2.55 -10.55
N GLY A 40 -1.70 -2.26 -11.15
CA GLY A 40 -1.10 -3.09 -12.20
C GLY A 40 -0.62 -4.45 -11.71
N TYR A 41 -0.08 -4.53 -10.48
CA TYR A 41 0.34 -5.80 -9.87
C TYR A 41 -0.85 -6.69 -9.49
N ILE A 42 -1.97 -6.12 -9.04
CA ILE A 42 -3.19 -6.87 -8.70
C ILE A 42 -3.84 -7.52 -9.94
N HIS A 43 -3.51 -7.08 -11.16
CA HIS A 43 -4.05 -7.61 -12.40
C HIS A 43 -3.11 -8.60 -13.14
N ALA A 44 -1.95 -8.93 -12.56
CA ALA A 44 -1.01 -9.92 -13.10
C ALA A 44 -1.15 -11.28 -12.40
#